data_AF-U7UCY2-F1
#
_entry.id   AF-U7UCY2-F1
#
_cell.length_a   1.000
_cell.length_b   1.000
_cell.length_c   1.000
_cell.angle_alpha   90.00
_cell.angle_beta   90.00
_cell.angle_gamma   90.00
#
_symmetry.space_group_name_H-M   'P 1'
#
loop_
_entity.id
_entity.type
_entity.pdbx_description
1 polymer ?
#
loop_
_entity_poly.entity_id
_entity_poly.type
_entity_poly.pdbx_seq_one_letter_code
_entity_poly.pdbx_strand_id
1 'polypeptide(L)'
;MSWAGINASDAALKDRGITWIDWNALTGDAEPFRVRPKDENEQVQYLDTSLNQNKHTEVAVVLMHDASTKPLTLKSLPLVINYFKERDYKFCILK
;
A
#
# COMPACT_ATOMS: atom_id res chain seq x y z
N MET A 1 14.15 4.70 13.88
CA MET A 1 13.25 4.14 12.83
C MET A 1 12.31 3.15 13.49
N SER A 2 11.06 3.03 13.01
CA SER A 2 10.03 2.16 13.59
C SER A 2 10.44 0.68 13.70
N TRP A 3 11.47 0.27 12.97
CA TRP A 3 11.98 -1.11 12.89
C TRP A 3 13.18 -1.41 13.79
N ALA A 4 13.55 -0.51 14.71
CA ALA A 4 14.66 -0.75 15.61
C ALA A 4 14.28 -1.75 16.72
N GLY A 5 15.13 -2.76 16.95
CA GLY A 5 14.99 -3.68 18.08
C GLY A 5 13.98 -4.83 17.88
N ILE A 6 13.54 -5.10 16.65
CA ILE A 6 12.51 -6.11 16.36
C ILE A 6 13.07 -7.53 16.07
N ASN A 7 14.39 -7.69 15.97
CA ASN A 7 15.01 -8.96 15.54
C ASN A 7 14.54 -10.18 16.34
N ALA A 8 14.32 -10.03 17.65
CA ALA A 8 13.83 -11.11 18.50
C ALA A 8 12.37 -11.49 18.16
N SER A 9 11.53 -10.50 17.87
CA SER A 9 10.15 -10.71 17.44
C SER A 9 10.09 -11.35 16.05
N ASP A 10 10.92 -10.90 15.11
CA ASP A 10 10.99 -11.47 13.76
C ASP A 10 11.39 -12.95 13.81
N ALA A 11 12.40 -13.30 14.61
CA ALA A 11 12.80 -14.68 14.83
C ALA A 11 11.66 -15.52 15.42
N ALA A 12 11.00 -15.01 16.47
CA ALA A 12 9.91 -15.72 17.14
C ALA A 12 8.68 -15.93 16.22
N LEU A 13 8.39 -14.98 15.34
CA LEU A 13 7.33 -15.11 14.32
C LEU A 13 7.72 -16.08 13.22
N LYS A 14 8.98 -16.02 12.75
CA LYS A 14 9.51 -16.94 11.74
C LYS A 14 9.48 -18.39 12.21
N ASP A 15 9.81 -18.68 13.46
CA ASP A 15 9.73 -20.02 14.05
C ASP A 15 8.29 -20.58 14.07
N ARG A 16 7.28 -19.71 13.91
CA ARG A 16 5.86 -20.06 13.78
C ARG A 16 5.36 -20.04 12.34
N GLY A 17 6.26 -19.90 11.36
CA GLY A 17 5.91 -19.80 9.94
C GLY A 17 5.26 -18.47 9.54
N ILE A 18 5.41 -17.42 10.35
CA ILE A 18 4.85 -16.10 10.08
C ILE A 18 5.95 -15.21 9.48
N THR A 19 5.66 -14.60 8.33
CA THR A 19 6.57 -13.68 7.64
C THR A 19 5.97 -12.27 7.64
N TRP A 20 6.79 -11.27 7.95
CA TRP A 20 6.37 -9.87 7.87
C TRP A 20 6.36 -9.37 6.43
N ILE A 21 5.55 -8.35 6.18
CA ILE A 21 5.53 -7.66 4.89
C ILE A 21 5.27 -6.16 5.11
N ASP A 22 6.00 -5.36 4.35
CA ASP A 22 5.73 -3.94 4.15
C ASP A 22 5.18 -3.70 2.74
N TRP A 23 4.92 -2.45 2.39
CA TRP A 23 4.40 -2.03 1.10
C TRP A 23 5.44 -1.20 0.33
N ASN A 24 5.29 -1.14 -0.99
CA ASN A 24 6.06 -0.23 -1.86
C ASN A 24 5.19 0.79 -2.59
N ALA A 25 3.86 0.73 -2.47
CA ALA A 25 2.95 1.70 -3.04
C ALA A 25 1.89 2.16 -2.03
N LEU A 26 1.42 3.39 -2.16
CA LEU A 26 0.55 4.07 -1.20
C LEU A 26 -0.58 4.78 -1.93
N THR A 27 -1.83 4.62 -1.49
CA THR A 27 -2.89 5.59 -1.90
C THR A 27 -2.79 6.91 -1.14
N GLY A 28 -1.89 7.01 -0.15
CA GLY A 28 -1.67 8.20 0.67
C GLY A 28 -2.75 8.42 1.74
N ASP A 29 -3.65 7.47 1.97
CA ASP A 29 -4.81 7.69 2.86
C ASP A 29 -4.45 7.91 4.34
N ALA A 30 -3.24 7.53 4.77
CA ALA A 30 -2.71 7.71 6.12
C ALA A 30 -1.76 8.91 6.24
N GLU A 31 -1.45 9.60 5.15
CA GLU A 31 -0.49 10.70 5.12
C GLU A 31 -0.89 11.87 6.05
N PRO A 32 0.06 12.73 6.47
CA PRO A 32 -0.27 13.97 7.18
C PRO A 32 -1.28 14.82 6.40
N PHE A 33 -2.21 15.49 7.10
CA PHE A 33 -3.31 16.25 6.46
C PHE A 33 -2.87 17.24 5.37
N ARG A 34 -1.65 17.80 5.47
CA ARG A 34 -1.11 18.75 4.49
C ARG A 34 -0.87 18.12 3.11
N VAL A 35 -0.59 16.82 3.05
CA VAL A 35 -0.20 16.10 1.82
C VAL A 35 -1.10 14.91 1.51
N ARG A 36 -2.10 14.64 2.37
CA ARG A 36 -3.09 13.58 2.16
C ARG A 36 -3.99 13.90 0.96
N PRO A 37 -4.21 12.95 0.03
CA PRO A 37 -5.19 13.08 -1.03
C PRO A 37 -6.59 13.42 -0.54
N LYS A 38 -7.28 14.28 -1.28
CA LYS A 38 -8.59 14.85 -0.92
C LYS A 38 -9.74 14.28 -1.75
N ASP A 39 -9.43 13.66 -2.89
CA ASP A 39 -10.39 12.99 -3.76
C ASP A 39 -9.82 11.70 -4.37
N GLU A 40 -10.66 10.99 -5.12
CA GLU A 40 -10.36 9.68 -5.67
C GLU A 40 -9.23 9.72 -6.70
N ASN A 41 -9.15 10.78 -7.51
CA ASN A 41 -8.11 10.94 -8.52
C ASN A 41 -6.77 11.26 -7.86
N GLU A 42 -6.76 12.11 -6.83
CA GLU A 42 -5.55 12.39 -6.04
C GLU A 42 -5.01 11.13 -5.37
N GLN A 43 -5.85 10.19 -4.93
CA GLN A 43 -5.39 8.91 -4.37
C GLN A 43 -4.71 8.03 -5.43
N VAL A 44 -5.26 7.97 -6.66
CA VAL A 44 -4.64 7.23 -7.77
C VAL A 44 -3.33 7.90 -8.20
N GLN A 45 -3.28 9.23 -8.24
CA GLN A 45 -2.06 9.97 -8.55
C GLN A 45 -0.97 9.76 -7.48
N TYR A 46 -1.34 9.74 -6.21
CA TYR A 46 -0.41 9.44 -5.12
C TYR A 46 0.11 8.00 -5.23
N LEU A 47 -0.76 7.05 -5.57
CA LEU A 47 -0.38 5.65 -5.85
C LEU A 47 0.62 5.54 -6.99
N ASP A 48 0.36 6.18 -8.13
CA ASP A 48 1.27 6.19 -9.26
C ASP A 48 2.63 6.80 -8.88
N THR A 49 2.60 7.94 -8.18
CA THR A 49 3.82 8.64 -7.75
C THR A 49 4.64 7.77 -6.78
N SER A 50 3.99 7.19 -5.77
CA SER A 50 4.66 6.38 -4.74
C SER A 50 5.22 5.08 -5.31
N LEU A 51 4.49 4.39 -6.20
CA LEU A 51 5.00 3.21 -6.89
C LEU A 51 6.27 3.53 -7.68
N ASN A 52 6.23 4.59 -8.49
CA ASN A 52 7.34 4.99 -9.37
C ASN A 52 8.54 5.63 -8.65
N GLN A 53 8.49 5.84 -7.33
CA GLN A 53 9.67 6.17 -6.52
C GLN A 53 10.56 4.94 -6.23
N ASN A 54 10.05 3.73 -6.46
CA ASN A 54 10.76 2.49 -6.20
C ASN A 54 11.48 1.97 -7.44
N LYS A 55 12.56 1.21 -7.21
CA LYS A 55 13.30 0.53 -8.30
C LYS A 55 12.51 -0.63 -8.90
N HIS A 56 11.71 -1.30 -8.07
CA HIS A 56 10.92 -2.46 -8.44
C HIS A 56 9.45 -2.06 -8.44
N THR A 57 8.88 -1.95 -9.64
CA THR A 57 7.48 -1.59 -9.86
C THR A 57 6.67 -2.75 -10.40
N GLU A 58 7.32 -3.77 -10.98
CA GLU A 58 6.73 -4.98 -11.54
C GLU A 58 5.90 -5.79 -10.53
N VAL A 59 6.19 -5.63 -9.24
CA VAL A 59 5.40 -6.16 -8.12
C VAL A 59 5.03 -4.99 -7.21
N ALA A 60 3.73 -4.69 -7.14
CA ALA A 60 3.19 -3.64 -6.27
C ALA A 60 2.47 -4.26 -5.07
N VAL A 61 2.96 -3.96 -3.87
CA VAL A 61 2.25 -4.17 -2.60
C VAL A 61 1.72 -2.81 -2.17
N VAL A 62 0.41 -2.63 -2.30
CA VAL A 62 -0.28 -1.35 -2.09
C VAL A 62 -0.85 -1.29 -0.68
N LEU A 63 -0.46 -0.27 0.09
CA LEU A 63 -1.10 0.01 1.38
C LEU A 63 -2.38 0.85 1.18
N MET A 64 -3.47 0.33 1.74
CA MET A 64 -4.78 0.97 1.85
C MET A 64 -5.40 0.58 3.21
N HIS A 65 -6.22 1.44 3.80
CA HIS A 65 -6.91 1.15 5.07
C HIS A 65 -8.43 1.05 4.88
N ASP A 66 -9.01 -0.08 5.27
CA ASP A 66 -10.46 -0.38 5.25
C ASP A 66 -11.16 0.06 6.55
N ALA A 67 -10.87 1.28 7.02
CA ALA A 67 -11.44 1.82 8.24
C ALA A 67 -12.65 2.74 7.99
N SER A 68 -13.55 2.85 8.96
CA SER A 68 -14.72 3.75 8.90
C SER A 68 -14.36 5.23 8.70
N THR A 69 -13.13 5.62 9.08
CA THR A 69 -12.57 6.96 8.89
C THR A 69 -11.95 7.17 7.50
N LYS A 70 -12.01 6.17 6.62
CA LYS A 70 -11.40 6.16 5.28
C LYS A 70 -12.44 5.93 4.16
N PRO A 71 -13.58 6.65 4.15
CA PRO A 71 -14.58 6.46 3.09
C PRO A 71 -14.03 6.82 1.70
N LEU A 72 -13.03 7.71 1.62
CA LEU A 72 -12.38 8.03 0.35
C LEU A 72 -11.64 6.83 -0.25
N THR A 73 -10.92 6.07 0.57
CA THR A 73 -10.21 4.84 0.14
C THR A 73 -11.18 3.83 -0.50
N LEU A 74 -12.38 3.68 0.09
CA LEU A 74 -13.43 2.84 -0.49
C LEU A 74 -13.92 3.37 -1.85
N LYS A 75 -14.14 4.69 -1.97
CA LYS A 75 -14.57 5.32 -3.23
C LYS A 75 -13.53 5.21 -4.34
N SER A 76 -12.24 5.29 -4.00
CA SER A 76 -11.14 5.21 -4.98
C SER A 76 -10.83 3.78 -5.42
N LEU A 77 -11.25 2.76 -4.67
CA LEU A 77 -10.90 1.36 -4.94
C LEU A 77 -11.17 0.93 -6.40
N PRO A 78 -12.31 1.26 -7.04
CA PRO A 78 -12.52 0.93 -8.45
C PRO A 78 -11.50 1.58 -9.39
N LEU A 79 -11.09 2.83 -9.12
CA LEU A 79 -10.10 3.54 -9.93
C LEU A 79 -8.69 2.94 -9.74
N VAL A 80 -8.34 2.58 -8.51
CA VAL A 80 -7.09 1.86 -8.21
C VAL A 80 -7.04 0.52 -8.93
N ILE A 81 -8.15 -0.22 -8.94
CA ILE A 81 -8.25 -1.49 -9.67
C ILE A 81 -8.06 -1.26 -11.18
N ASN A 82 -8.70 -0.25 -11.75
CA ASN A 82 -8.57 0.08 -13.17
C ASN A 82 -7.16 0.52 -13.53
N TYR A 83 -6.51 1.35 -12.70
CA TYR A 83 -5.12 1.80 -12.88
C TYR A 83 -4.17 0.61 -13.15
N PHE A 84 -4.27 -0.44 -12.34
CA PHE A 84 -3.44 -1.64 -12.46
C PHE A 84 -3.85 -2.51 -13.66
N LYS A 85 -5.15 -2.71 -13.89
CA LYS A 85 -5.64 -3.48 -15.05
C LYS A 85 -5.20 -2.88 -16.38
N GLU A 86 -5.29 -1.56 -16.53
CA GLU A 86 -4.87 -0.83 -17.73
C GLU A 86 -3.37 -0.92 -18.00
N ARG A 87 -2.58 -1.22 -16.96
CA ARG A 87 -1.12 -1.41 -17.02
C ARG A 87 -0.70 -2.89 -17.02
N ASP A 88 -1.65 -3.78 -17.31
CA ASP A 88 -1.48 -5.24 -17.40
C ASP A 88 -0.97 -5.95 -16.12
N TYR A 89 -1.17 -5.34 -14.95
CA TYR A 89 -0.91 -6.01 -13.67
C TYR A 89 -1.93 -7.13 -13.42
N LYS A 90 -1.52 -8.14 -12.66
CA LYS A 90 -2.40 -9.20 -12.15
C LYS A 90 -2.54 -9.07 -10.64
N PHE A 91 -3.77 -9.24 -10.16
CA PHE A 91 -4.05 -9.22 -8.73
C PHE A 91 -3.70 -10.58 -8.12
N CYS A 92 -2.86 -10.55 -7.09
CA CYS A 92 -2.44 -11.72 -6.34
C CYS A 92 -2.78 -11.56 -4.86
N ILE A 93 -2.67 -12.66 -4.13
CA ILE A 93 -2.77 -12.68 -2.66
C ILE A 93 -1.43 -13.15 -2.09
N LEU A 94 -1.13 -12.68 -0.88
CA LEU A 94 -0.06 -13.23 -0.07
C LEU A 94 -0.55 -14.55 0.57
N LYS A 95 0.34 -15.51 0.73
CA LYS A 95 0.05 -16.82 1.32
C LYS A 95 0.90 -17.06 2.56
#